data_AF-A0A7X8WX81-F1
#
_entry.id   AF-A0A7X8WX81-F1
#
_cell.length_a   1.000
_cell.length_b   1.000
_cell.length_c   1.000
_cell.angle_alpha   90.00
_cell.angle_beta   90.00
_cell.angle_gamma   90.00
#
_symmetry.space_group_name_H-M   'P 1'
#
loop_
_entity.id
_entity.type
_entity.pdbx_description
1 polymer ?
#
loop_
_entity_poly.entity_id
_entity_poly.type
_entity_poly.pdbx_seq_one_letter_code
_entity_poly.pdbx_strand_id
1 'polypeptide(L)'
;MDPVTHGLVGAAVAVLSGAEVSFTNPFLIATTLGAVSPDLDIVYQSRGHYTYLKNHRGLSHSIPGLAFFASLIGITLSFVFPQANLWGLILGAFLGALSHTLLDLMNSYGVMLFYPFSRKKYTFNLLMITDPFLIGTSLAIIYFGAINSMGQYYFAGVFSLYLLGRLLMRRRAQALIKKYYYQYSEVIVVMPAFIGLFQWDFIVRKNNKNIVGQINLITNKIKIHKRLRLISEEIKETLEDTKIGEFFKEFTPFWHIDYRIVDDKIVGVFTDMRYFVKNKFLHHATVIVDKESRQVEQGLFQPYNQKNKIEIT
;
A
#
# COMPACT_ATOMS: atom_id res chain seq x y z
N MET A 1 1.86 -2.08 5.43
CA MET A 1 2.18 -1.06 6.44
C MET A 1 3.66 -1.25 6.76
N ASP A 2 4.20 -0.72 7.86
CA ASP A 2 5.47 -1.24 8.34
C ASP A 2 5.34 -2.66 8.92
N PRO A 3 6.36 -3.52 8.80
CA PRO A 3 6.33 -4.90 9.32
C PRO A 3 6.08 -5.02 10.82
N VAL A 4 6.47 -4.00 11.60
CA VAL A 4 6.27 -3.98 13.07
C VAL A 4 4.79 -3.94 13.40
N THR A 5 4.03 -3.07 12.75
CA THR A 5 2.57 -3.01 12.89
C THR A 5 1.92 -4.35 12.55
N HIS A 6 2.37 -5.01 11.47
CA HIS A 6 1.83 -6.32 11.09
C HIS A 6 2.10 -7.41 12.13
N GLY A 7 3.33 -7.50 12.65
CA GLY A 7 3.67 -8.45 13.71
C GLY A 7 2.84 -8.23 14.97
N LEU A 8 2.68 -6.97 15.39
CA LEU A 8 1.85 -6.62 16.57
C LEU A 8 0.37 -6.95 16.37
N VAL A 9 -0.17 -6.69 15.18
CA VAL A 9 -1.56 -7.04 14.86
C VAL A 9 -1.73 -8.56 14.82
N GLY A 10 -0.77 -9.31 14.26
CA GLY A 10 -0.77 -10.78 14.31
C GLY A 10 -0.78 -11.31 15.75
N ALA A 11 0.09 -10.79 16.62
CA ALA A 11 0.08 -11.14 18.04
C ALA A 11 -1.24 -10.77 18.72
N ALA A 12 -1.80 -9.59 18.44
CA ALA A 12 -3.10 -9.18 18.95
C ALA A 12 -4.24 -10.11 18.49
N VAL A 13 -4.21 -10.59 17.25
CA VAL A 13 -5.17 -11.59 16.73
C VAL A 13 -5.07 -12.90 17.51
N ALA A 14 -3.86 -13.37 17.85
CA ALA A 14 -3.69 -14.57 18.66
C ALA A 14 -4.32 -14.41 20.06
N VAL A 15 -4.05 -13.26 20.70
CA VAL A 15 -4.56 -12.92 22.03
C VAL A 15 -6.09 -12.83 22.03
N LEU A 16 -6.68 -12.16 21.03
CA LEU A 16 -8.14 -12.10 20.85
C LEU A 16 -8.78 -13.46 20.57
N SER A 17 -8.01 -14.41 20.04
CA SER A 17 -8.43 -15.80 19.83
C SER A 17 -8.29 -16.66 21.10
N GLY A 18 -7.90 -16.06 22.24
CA GLY A 18 -7.76 -16.73 23.53
C GLY A 18 -6.38 -17.34 23.79
N ALA A 19 -5.37 -17.05 22.96
CA ALA A 19 -4.01 -17.51 23.22
C ALA A 19 -3.40 -16.75 24.40
N GLU A 20 -2.74 -17.48 25.28
CA GLU A 20 -1.92 -16.89 26.33
C GLU A 20 -0.76 -16.08 25.74
N VAL A 21 -0.47 -14.92 26.35
CA VAL A 21 0.66 -14.06 25.97
C VAL A 21 1.96 -14.66 26.48
N SER A 22 2.47 -15.64 25.75
CA SER A 22 3.73 -16.33 26.05
C SER A 22 4.56 -16.54 24.80
N PHE A 23 5.88 -16.35 24.92
CA PHE A 23 6.86 -16.63 23.86
C PHE A 23 6.98 -18.12 23.53
N THR A 24 6.41 -19.01 24.34
CA THR A 24 6.35 -20.45 24.07
C THR A 24 4.99 -20.90 23.57
N ASN A 25 4.00 -20.01 23.47
CA ASN A 25 2.68 -20.35 22.94
C ASN A 25 2.76 -20.53 21.42
N PRO A 26 2.55 -21.75 20.89
CA PRO A 26 2.80 -22.02 19.48
C PRO A 26 1.76 -21.36 18.56
N PHE A 27 0.54 -21.08 19.03
CA PHE A 27 -0.48 -20.36 18.26
C PHE A 27 -0.13 -18.87 18.12
N LEU A 28 0.40 -18.25 19.18
CA LEU A 28 0.89 -16.87 19.15
C LEU A 28 2.06 -16.74 18.17
N ILE A 29 3.03 -17.66 18.23
CA ILE A 29 4.16 -17.71 17.29
C ILE A 29 3.65 -17.88 15.86
N ALA A 30 2.77 -18.85 15.61
CA ALA A 30 2.21 -19.11 14.28
C ALA A 30 1.53 -17.87 13.71
N THR A 31 0.67 -17.21 14.49
CA THR A 31 -0.06 -16.01 14.04
C THR A 31 0.86 -14.83 13.78
N THR A 32 1.88 -14.63 14.63
CA THR A 32 2.85 -13.55 14.47
C THR A 32 3.72 -13.77 13.23
N LEU A 33 4.26 -14.98 13.05
CA LEU A 33 5.04 -15.34 11.85
C LEU A 33 4.18 -15.26 10.59
N GLY A 34 2.94 -15.73 10.67
CA GLY A 34 1.95 -15.60 9.61
C GLY A 34 1.75 -14.16 9.19
N ALA A 35 1.62 -13.23 10.14
CA ALA A 35 1.43 -11.81 9.86
C ALA A 35 2.66 -11.12 9.24
N VAL A 36 3.86 -11.65 9.44
CA VAL A 36 5.08 -11.13 8.79
C VAL A 36 5.33 -11.79 7.42
N SER A 37 4.79 -13.00 7.20
CA SER A 37 5.08 -13.81 6.01
C SER A 37 4.80 -13.15 4.65
N PRO A 38 3.77 -12.28 4.45
CA PRO A 38 3.54 -11.68 3.14
C PRO A 38 4.69 -10.76 2.67
N ASP A 39 5.37 -10.11 3.61
CA ASP A 39 6.51 -9.22 3.36
C ASP A 39 7.82 -9.98 3.12
N LEU A 40 7.84 -11.32 3.21
CA LEU A 40 8.98 -12.13 2.76
C LEU A 40 9.21 -12.02 1.25
N ASP A 41 8.30 -11.37 0.51
CA ASP A 41 8.53 -10.97 -0.88
C ASP A 41 9.74 -10.03 -1.07
N ILE A 42 10.28 -9.45 0.01
CA ILE A 42 11.57 -8.76 0.02
C ILE A 42 12.71 -9.62 -0.52
N VAL A 43 12.61 -10.95 -0.48
CA VAL A 43 13.59 -11.86 -1.10
C VAL A 43 13.76 -11.58 -2.59
N TYR A 44 12.73 -11.08 -3.29
CA TYR A 44 12.86 -10.65 -4.69
C TYR A 44 13.83 -9.50 -4.90
N GLN A 45 14.16 -8.73 -3.85
CA GLN A 45 15.15 -7.65 -3.90
C GLN A 45 16.55 -8.18 -4.22
N SER A 46 16.87 -9.44 -3.87
CA SER A 46 18.12 -10.10 -4.26
C SER A 46 18.29 -10.19 -5.79
N ARG A 47 17.19 -10.16 -6.55
CA ARG A 47 17.14 -10.16 -8.03
C ARG A 47 16.95 -8.75 -8.61
N GLY A 48 17.26 -7.72 -7.82
CA GLY A 48 17.15 -6.31 -8.20
C GLY A 48 15.84 -5.65 -7.78
N HIS A 49 15.89 -4.32 -7.66
CA HIS A 49 14.78 -3.49 -7.21
C HIS A 49 13.55 -3.54 -8.14
N TYR A 50 13.77 -3.64 -9.46
CA TYR A 50 12.68 -3.82 -10.42
C TYR A 50 11.87 -5.08 -10.11
N THR A 51 12.56 -6.22 -9.95
CA THR A 51 11.93 -7.51 -9.65
C THR A 51 11.17 -7.46 -8.34
N TYR A 52 11.74 -6.84 -7.30
CA TYR A 52 11.03 -6.63 -6.04
C TYR A 52 9.74 -5.83 -6.24
N LEU A 53 9.81 -4.62 -6.81
CA LEU A 53 8.65 -3.74 -6.92
C LEU A 53 7.54 -4.29 -7.82
N LYS A 54 7.91 -5.09 -8.83
CA LYS A 54 6.96 -5.78 -9.69
C LYS A 54 6.19 -6.88 -8.95
N ASN A 55 6.85 -7.60 -8.05
CA ASN A 55 6.27 -8.74 -7.35
C ASN A 55 5.73 -8.38 -5.95
N HIS A 56 6.12 -7.24 -5.39
CA HIS A 56 5.72 -6.79 -4.07
C HIS A 56 4.19 -6.64 -4.00
N ARG A 57 3.58 -7.24 -2.97
CA ARG A 57 2.12 -7.30 -2.79
C ARG A 57 1.36 -8.01 -3.91
N GLY A 58 2.07 -8.87 -4.63
CA GLY A 58 1.55 -9.79 -5.63
C GLY A 58 1.16 -11.13 -5.01
N LEU A 59 1.86 -12.18 -5.40
CA LEU A 59 1.57 -13.57 -5.01
C LEU A 59 1.53 -13.77 -3.49
N SER A 60 2.49 -13.20 -2.74
CA SER A 60 2.57 -13.40 -1.28
C SER A 60 1.36 -12.86 -0.51
N HIS A 61 0.64 -11.90 -1.09
CA HIS A 61 -0.53 -11.26 -0.50
C HIS A 61 -1.86 -11.80 -1.05
N SER A 62 -1.83 -12.75 -1.98
CA SER A 62 -3.06 -13.34 -2.54
C SER A 62 -3.57 -14.48 -1.67
N ILE A 63 -4.87 -14.76 -1.70
CA ILE A 63 -5.46 -15.84 -0.88
C ILE A 63 -4.71 -17.19 -1.04
N PRO A 64 -4.36 -17.64 -2.27
CA PRO A 64 -3.51 -18.82 -2.44
C PRO A 64 -2.12 -18.69 -1.80
N GLY A 65 -1.47 -17.52 -1.91
CA GLY A 65 -0.18 -17.26 -1.28
C GLY A 65 -0.24 -17.31 0.24
N LEU A 66 -1.26 -16.69 0.85
CA LEU A 66 -1.48 -16.73 2.30
C LEU A 66 -1.67 -18.17 2.79
N ALA A 67 -2.46 -18.97 2.08
CA ALA A 67 -2.67 -20.38 2.42
C ALA A 67 -1.37 -21.21 2.31
N PHE A 68 -0.56 -20.95 1.28
CA PHE A 68 0.73 -21.60 1.08
C PHE A 68 1.71 -21.28 2.22
N PHE A 69 1.93 -20.00 2.53
CA PHE A 69 2.84 -19.59 3.61
C PHE A 69 2.33 -20.05 4.99
N ALA A 70 1.03 -19.97 5.23
CA ALA A 70 0.44 -20.48 6.48
C ALA A 70 0.65 -21.98 6.66
N SER A 71 0.50 -22.77 5.59
CA SER A 71 0.75 -24.21 5.61
C SER A 71 2.22 -24.52 5.90
N LEU A 72 3.14 -23.82 5.22
CA LEU A 72 4.58 -23.96 5.44
C LEU A 72 4.98 -23.63 6.88
N ILE A 73 4.46 -22.53 7.44
CA ILE A 73 4.71 -22.12 8.82
C ILE A 73 4.14 -23.14 9.79
N GLY A 74 2.88 -23.55 9.62
CA GLY A 74 2.22 -24.50 10.51
C GLY A 74 2.90 -25.87 10.54
N ILE A 75 3.29 -26.40 9.36
CA ILE A 75 4.06 -27.65 9.26
C ILE A 75 5.41 -27.50 9.94
N THR A 76 6.15 -26.43 9.67
CA THR A 76 7.46 -26.20 10.31
C THR A 76 7.34 -26.13 11.83
N LEU A 77 6.35 -25.41 12.35
CA LEU A 77 6.11 -25.30 13.78
C LEU A 77 5.65 -26.61 14.42
N SER A 78 5.01 -27.51 13.67
CA SER A 78 4.65 -28.85 14.20
C SER A 78 5.86 -29.72 14.53
N PHE A 79 7.02 -29.50 13.88
CA PHE A 79 8.26 -30.17 14.26
C PHE A 79 8.87 -29.60 15.54
N VAL A 80 8.68 -28.31 15.80
CA VAL A 80 9.19 -27.61 16.99
C VAL A 80 8.26 -27.81 18.20
N PHE A 81 6.95 -27.89 17.95
CA PHE A 81 5.90 -28.10 18.94
C PHE A 81 5.06 -29.35 18.59
N PRO A 82 5.60 -30.57 18.78
CA PRO A 82 4.92 -31.81 18.35
C PRO A 82 3.57 -32.07 19.00
N GLN A 83 3.32 -31.47 20.17
CA GLN A 83 2.06 -31.58 20.90
C GLN A 83 0.99 -30.58 20.42
N ALA A 84 1.38 -29.58 19.63
CA ALA A 84 0.45 -28.59 19.11
C ALA A 84 -0.39 -29.17 17.95
N ASN A 85 -1.65 -28.77 17.88
CA ASN A 85 -2.53 -29.17 16.78
C ASN A 85 -2.07 -28.50 15.47
N LEU A 86 -1.64 -29.30 14.48
CA LEU A 86 -1.17 -28.82 13.18
C LEU A 86 -2.16 -27.86 12.52
N TRP A 87 -3.45 -28.21 12.48
CA TRP A 87 -4.49 -27.36 11.87
C TRP A 87 -4.67 -26.05 12.62
N GLY A 88 -4.52 -26.06 13.95
CA GLY A 88 -4.48 -24.85 14.77
C GLY A 88 -3.30 -23.94 14.41
N LEU A 89 -2.11 -24.50 14.17
CA LEU A 89 -0.94 -23.73 13.74
C LEU A 89 -1.12 -23.13 12.33
N ILE A 90 -1.62 -23.93 11.39
CA ILE A 90 -1.92 -23.46 10.03
C ILE A 90 -2.99 -22.36 10.08
N LEU A 91 -4.05 -22.55 10.86
CA LEU A 91 -5.11 -21.55 11.04
C LEU A 91 -4.57 -20.26 11.65
N GLY A 92 -3.78 -20.35 12.73
CA GLY A 92 -3.15 -19.19 13.35
C GLY A 92 -2.28 -18.42 12.36
N ALA A 93 -1.39 -19.11 11.65
CA ALA A 93 -0.57 -18.50 10.62
C ALA A 93 -1.39 -17.86 9.49
N PHE A 94 -2.49 -18.51 9.07
CA PHE A 94 -3.40 -17.95 8.06
C PHE A 94 -4.11 -16.70 8.56
N LEU A 95 -4.61 -16.68 9.80
CA LEU A 95 -5.25 -15.51 10.39
C LEU A 95 -4.27 -14.33 10.52
N GLY A 96 -3.03 -14.62 10.90
CA GLY A 96 -1.94 -13.65 10.90
C GLY A 96 -1.72 -13.06 9.51
N ALA A 97 -1.50 -13.91 8.51
CA ALA A 97 -1.26 -13.50 7.12
C ALA A 97 -2.46 -12.75 6.53
N LEU A 98 -3.68 -13.17 6.87
CA LEU A 98 -4.91 -12.49 6.47
C LEU A 98 -5.01 -11.09 7.10
N SER A 99 -4.70 -10.95 8.39
CA SER A 99 -4.70 -9.65 9.06
C SER A 99 -3.74 -8.66 8.40
N HIS A 100 -2.57 -9.14 7.96
CA HIS A 100 -1.61 -8.36 7.19
C HIS A 100 -2.24 -7.85 5.88
N THR A 101 -2.73 -8.76 5.04
CA THR A 101 -3.30 -8.43 3.74
C THR A 101 -4.52 -7.51 3.86
N LEU A 102 -5.34 -7.66 4.90
CA LEU A 102 -6.49 -6.77 5.14
C LEU A 102 -6.04 -5.35 5.49
N LEU A 103 -5.04 -5.17 6.35
CA LEU A 103 -4.48 -3.84 6.64
C LEU A 103 -3.85 -3.22 5.39
N ASP A 104 -3.23 -4.04 4.56
CA ASP A 104 -2.65 -3.58 3.30
C ASP A 104 -3.68 -3.24 2.23
N LEU A 105 -4.81 -3.95 2.21
CA LEU A 105 -5.97 -3.58 1.42
C LEU A 105 -6.56 -2.23 1.87
N MET A 106 -6.40 -1.86 3.14
CA MET A 106 -6.84 -0.58 3.68
C MET A 106 -5.88 0.58 3.40
N ASN A 107 -4.66 0.35 2.92
CA ASN A 107 -3.71 1.40 2.55
C ASN A 107 -3.83 1.83 1.07
N SER A 108 -3.09 2.85 0.65
CA SER A 108 -3.16 3.43 -0.72
C SER A 108 -2.32 2.77 -1.81
N TYR A 109 -1.50 1.78 -1.46
CA TYR A 109 -0.75 0.98 -2.45
C TYR A 109 -1.60 -0.17 -2.99
N GLY A 110 -2.39 -0.81 -2.12
CA GLY A 110 -3.25 -1.93 -2.45
C GLY A 110 -2.53 -3.27 -2.61
N VAL A 111 -3.30 -4.32 -2.84
CA VAL A 111 -2.85 -5.74 -2.93
C VAL A 111 -3.52 -6.49 -4.07
N MET A 112 -2.83 -7.49 -4.64
CA MET A 112 -3.39 -8.39 -5.67
C MET A 112 -4.11 -9.60 -5.06
N LEU A 113 -5.23 -9.34 -4.38
CA LEU A 113 -5.94 -10.33 -3.56
C LEU A 113 -6.29 -11.65 -4.30
N PHE A 114 -6.66 -11.54 -5.58
CA PHE A 114 -7.11 -12.67 -6.42
C PHE A 114 -6.05 -13.20 -7.39
N TYR A 115 -4.77 -12.89 -7.17
CA TYR A 115 -3.68 -13.50 -7.96
C TYR A 115 -3.64 -15.02 -7.71
N PRO A 116 -3.48 -15.89 -8.74
CA PRO A 116 -3.07 -15.59 -10.12
C PRO A 116 -4.20 -15.29 -11.12
N PHE A 117 -5.46 -15.38 -10.71
CA PHE A 117 -6.61 -15.18 -11.62
C PHE A 117 -6.79 -13.72 -12.05
N SER A 118 -6.37 -12.76 -11.21
CA SER A 118 -6.38 -11.34 -11.54
C SER A 118 -5.15 -10.61 -10.97
N ARG A 119 -4.54 -9.73 -11.78
CA ARG A 119 -3.45 -8.84 -11.37
C ARG A 119 -3.95 -7.47 -10.85
N LYS A 120 -5.27 -7.29 -10.73
CA LYS A 120 -5.85 -6.03 -10.25
C LYS A 120 -5.47 -5.79 -8.80
N LYS A 121 -4.90 -4.61 -8.51
CA LYS A 121 -4.67 -4.13 -7.14
C LYS A 121 -5.95 -3.54 -6.57
N TYR A 122 -6.33 -3.99 -5.39
CA TYR A 122 -7.48 -3.47 -4.64
C TYR A 122 -6.98 -2.60 -3.49
N THR A 123 -7.69 -1.50 -3.20
CA THR A 123 -7.37 -0.57 -2.11
C THR A 123 -8.62 0.16 -1.61
N PHE A 124 -8.71 0.38 -0.30
CA PHE A 124 -9.74 1.23 0.30
C PHE A 124 -9.27 2.66 0.61
N ASN A 125 -7.97 2.95 0.51
CA ASN A 125 -7.38 4.27 0.78
C ASN A 125 -7.78 4.86 2.14
N LEU A 126 -7.66 4.08 3.22
CA LEU A 126 -8.09 4.46 4.57
C LEU A 126 -6.93 4.75 5.51
N LEU A 127 -5.90 3.91 5.46
CA LEU A 127 -4.81 3.90 6.44
C LEU A 127 -3.50 4.43 5.86
N MET A 128 -2.70 5.02 6.76
CA MET A 128 -1.34 5.47 6.48
C MET A 128 -0.40 4.26 6.39
N ILE A 129 0.81 4.47 5.86
CA ILE A 129 1.83 3.39 5.81
C ILE A 129 2.25 2.99 7.23
N THR A 130 2.45 3.98 8.10
CA THR A 130 2.74 3.80 9.52
C THR A 130 1.66 4.51 10.32
N ASP A 131 1.06 3.79 11.26
CA ASP A 131 -0.07 4.28 12.04
C ASP A 131 0.17 4.02 13.54
N PRO A 132 0.68 5.03 14.28
CA PRO A 132 0.97 4.89 15.70
C PRO A 132 -0.25 4.48 16.54
N PHE A 133 -1.47 4.78 16.08
CA PHE A 133 -2.69 4.39 16.78
C PHE A 133 -2.90 2.87 16.71
N LEU A 134 -2.66 2.25 15.55
CA LEU A 134 -2.74 0.80 15.42
C LEU A 134 -1.68 0.10 16.26
N ILE A 135 -0.44 0.62 16.26
CA ILE A 135 0.64 0.11 17.11
C ILE A 135 0.22 0.16 18.59
N GLY A 136 -0.22 1.33 19.06
CA GLY A 136 -0.59 1.52 20.47
C GLY A 136 -1.79 0.67 20.88
N THR A 137 -2.81 0.55 20.04
CA THR A 137 -3.98 -0.28 20.34
C THR A 137 -3.68 -1.77 20.27
N SER A 138 -2.86 -2.25 19.33
CA SER A 138 -2.39 -3.64 19.31
C SER A 138 -1.55 -3.99 20.53
N LEU A 139 -0.64 -3.09 20.97
CA LEU A 139 0.10 -3.26 22.21
C LEU A 139 -0.83 -3.32 23.42
N ALA A 140 -1.85 -2.47 23.48
CA ALA A 140 -2.84 -2.51 24.55
C ALA A 140 -3.63 -3.82 24.55
N ILE A 141 -4.05 -4.34 23.39
CA ILE A 141 -4.71 -5.66 23.28
C ILE A 141 -3.82 -6.74 23.89
N ILE A 142 -2.54 -6.78 23.52
CA ILE A 142 -1.58 -7.78 24.03
C ILE A 142 -1.36 -7.61 25.53
N TYR A 143 -1.08 -6.38 26.00
CA TYR A 143 -0.82 -6.11 27.41
C TYR A 143 -2.02 -6.48 28.28
N PHE A 144 -3.22 -6.02 27.93
CA PHE A 144 -4.41 -6.34 28.69
C PHE A 144 -4.80 -7.81 28.55
N GLY A 145 -4.58 -8.46 27.40
CA GLY A 145 -4.77 -9.90 27.28
C GLY A 145 -3.90 -10.73 28.24
N ALA A 146 -2.72 -10.22 28.61
CA ALA A 146 -1.83 -10.87 29.57
C ALA A 146 -2.29 -10.73 31.03
N ILE A 147 -2.96 -9.62 31.40
CA ILE A 147 -3.28 -9.29 32.80
C ILE A 147 -4.79 -9.31 33.12
N ASN A 148 -5.64 -9.11 32.12
CA ASN A 148 -7.10 -8.99 32.22
C ASN A 148 -7.76 -9.31 30.86
N SER A 149 -8.30 -10.52 30.76
CA SER A 149 -8.94 -11.03 29.53
C SER A 149 -10.13 -10.21 29.03
N MET A 150 -10.74 -9.33 29.83
CA MET A 150 -11.78 -8.41 29.35
C MET A 150 -11.21 -7.15 28.68
N GLY A 151 -10.05 -6.68 29.12
CA GLY A 151 -9.43 -5.46 28.60
C GLY A 151 -9.05 -5.56 27.12
N GLN A 152 -8.62 -6.74 26.66
CA GLN A 152 -8.30 -6.97 25.25
C GLN A 152 -9.49 -6.68 24.32
N TYR A 153 -10.72 -7.02 24.74
CA TYR A 153 -11.93 -6.79 23.93
C TYR A 153 -12.32 -5.31 23.89
N TYR A 154 -12.10 -4.57 24.98
CA TYR A 154 -12.28 -3.11 24.99
C TYR A 154 -11.35 -2.46 23.96
N PHE A 155 -10.06 -2.80 23.96
CA PHE A 155 -9.11 -2.23 23.00
C PHE A 155 -9.33 -2.74 21.56
N ALA A 156 -9.85 -3.95 21.37
CA ALA A 156 -10.32 -4.39 20.05
C ALA A 156 -11.52 -3.56 19.56
N GLY A 157 -12.42 -3.16 20.46
CA GLY A 157 -13.48 -2.19 20.19
C GLY A 157 -12.93 -0.83 19.77
N VAL A 158 -11.93 -0.31 20.50
CA VAL A 158 -11.24 0.95 20.16
C VAL A 158 -10.55 0.88 18.79
N PHE A 159 -9.85 -0.23 18.50
CA PHE A 159 -9.23 -0.50 17.20
C PHE A 159 -10.28 -0.45 16.07
N SER A 160 -11.41 -1.14 16.27
CA SER A 160 -12.49 -1.20 15.30
C SER A 160 -13.17 0.17 15.07
N LEU A 161 -13.41 0.91 16.16
CA LEU A 161 -13.97 2.27 16.10
C LEU A 161 -13.02 3.23 15.38
N TYR A 162 -11.71 3.07 15.53
CA TYR A 162 -10.73 3.85 14.78
C TYR A 162 -10.83 3.60 13.27
N LEU A 163 -10.88 2.33 12.85
CA LEU A 163 -11.05 1.99 11.44
C LEU A 163 -12.36 2.55 10.86
N LEU A 164 -13.46 2.48 11.62
CA LEU A 164 -14.72 3.11 11.24
C LEU A 164 -14.58 4.64 11.15
N GLY A 165 -13.92 5.27 12.12
CA GLY A 165 -13.61 6.70 12.10
C GLY A 165 -12.84 7.11 10.84
N ARG A 166 -11.81 6.34 10.45
CA ARG A 166 -11.05 6.57 9.22
C ARG A 166 -11.93 6.46 7.97
N LEU A 167 -12.86 5.50 7.92
CA LEU A 167 -13.83 5.37 6.83
C LEU A 167 -14.76 6.58 6.75
N LEU A 168 -15.29 7.04 7.88
CA LEU A 168 -16.16 8.21 7.94
C LEU A 168 -15.43 9.50 7.54
N MET A 169 -14.18 9.66 8.00
CA MET A 169 -13.30 10.76 7.59
C MET A 169 -13.07 10.78 6.08
N ARG A 170 -12.78 9.63 5.47
CA ARG A 170 -12.63 9.52 4.01
C ARG A 170 -13.90 9.95 3.27
N ARG A 171 -15.06 9.44 3.70
CA ARG A 171 -16.36 9.79 3.08
C ARG A 171 -16.64 11.28 3.19
N ARG A 172 -16.36 11.88 4.35
CA ARG A 172 -16.47 13.33 4.57
C ARG A 172 -15.51 14.11 3.67
N ALA A 173 -14.24 13.72 3.59
CA ALA A 173 -13.26 14.35 2.70
C ALA A 173 -13.75 14.32 1.24
N GLN A 174 -14.21 13.16 0.77
CA GLN A 174 -14.73 13.01 -0.57
C GLN A 174 -15.96 13.90 -0.84
N ALA A 175 -16.89 14.00 0.11
CA ALA A 175 -18.04 14.89 -0.01
C ALA A 175 -17.64 16.37 -0.10
N LEU A 176 -16.71 16.82 0.73
CA LEU A 176 -16.20 18.20 0.72
C LEU A 176 -15.47 18.54 -0.59
N ILE A 177 -14.64 17.62 -1.09
CA ILE A 177 -13.91 17.80 -2.35
C ILE A 177 -14.89 17.86 -3.53
N LYS A 178 -15.89 16.97 -3.58
CA LYS A 178 -16.95 17.02 -4.61
C LYS A 178 -17.70 18.35 -4.59
N LYS A 179 -18.04 18.85 -3.39
CA LYS A 179 -18.68 20.17 -3.22
C LYS A 179 -17.80 21.31 -3.73
N TYR A 180 -16.49 21.25 -3.48
CA TYR A 180 -15.56 22.30 -3.88
C TYR A 180 -15.31 22.35 -5.40
N TYR A 181 -15.20 21.20 -6.08
CA TYR A 181 -14.82 21.17 -7.51
C TYR A 181 -15.99 21.19 -8.51
N TYR A 182 -17.24 21.03 -8.04
CA TYR A 182 -18.51 21.09 -8.78
C TYR A 182 -18.63 20.07 -9.94
N GLN A 183 -19.82 20.00 -10.55
CA GLN A 183 -20.34 18.95 -11.45
C GLN A 183 -19.44 18.57 -12.65
N TYR A 184 -18.51 19.43 -13.08
CA TYR A 184 -17.59 19.19 -14.21
C TYR A 184 -16.20 18.67 -13.80
N SER A 185 -16.10 18.04 -12.63
CA SER A 185 -14.86 17.49 -12.12
C SER A 185 -15.02 16.03 -11.71
N GLU A 186 -14.06 15.21 -12.10
CA GLU A 186 -14.00 13.81 -11.70
C GLU A 186 -13.07 13.70 -10.49
N VAL A 187 -13.61 13.31 -9.34
CA VAL A 187 -12.80 12.98 -8.16
C VAL A 187 -12.22 11.58 -8.39
N ILE A 188 -10.93 11.53 -8.73
CA ILE A 188 -10.24 10.27 -9.03
C ILE A 188 -10.01 9.47 -7.76
N VAL A 189 -9.39 10.10 -6.75
CA VAL A 189 -9.07 9.42 -5.48
C VAL A 189 -9.00 10.41 -4.32
N VAL A 190 -9.36 9.90 -3.15
CA VAL A 190 -9.17 10.52 -1.84
C VAL A 190 -8.53 9.48 -0.94
N MET A 191 -7.40 9.87 -0.34
CA MET A 191 -6.50 8.99 0.41
C MET A 191 -5.92 9.72 1.63
N PRO A 192 -5.50 9.00 2.67
CA PRO A 192 -4.87 9.65 3.81
C PRO A 192 -3.54 10.28 3.40
N ALA A 193 -3.26 11.46 3.94
CA ALA A 193 -1.96 12.10 3.75
C ALA A 193 -0.86 11.27 4.41
N PHE A 194 0.39 11.54 4.03
CA PHE A 194 1.56 10.89 4.65
C PHE A 194 1.69 11.23 6.16
N ILE A 195 1.27 12.44 6.57
CA ILE A 195 1.35 12.93 7.96
C ILE A 195 0.04 13.62 8.34
N GLY A 196 -0.43 13.35 9.56
CA GLY A 196 -1.59 14.00 10.18
C GLY A 196 -2.91 13.24 9.99
N LEU A 197 -3.53 12.86 11.11
CA LEU A 197 -4.76 12.06 11.15
C LEU A 197 -5.93 12.68 10.34
N PHE A 198 -6.06 14.00 10.36
CA PHE A 198 -7.16 14.74 9.72
C PHE A 198 -6.79 15.30 8.34
N GLN A 199 -5.61 14.95 7.81
CA GLN A 199 -5.13 15.40 6.52
C GLN A 199 -5.38 14.32 5.47
N TRP A 200 -6.05 14.70 4.39
CA TRP A 200 -6.42 13.79 3.30
C TRP A 200 -5.97 14.36 1.97
N ASP A 201 -5.16 13.60 1.25
CA ASP A 201 -4.72 13.94 -0.09
C ASP A 201 -5.79 13.54 -1.11
N PHE A 202 -5.85 14.28 -2.21
CA PHE A 202 -6.81 14.04 -3.26
C PHE A 202 -6.24 14.32 -4.65
N ILE A 203 -6.82 13.62 -5.63
CA ILE A 203 -6.57 13.85 -7.05
C ILE A 203 -7.91 14.10 -7.72
N VAL A 204 -8.02 15.24 -8.39
CA VAL A 204 -9.22 15.63 -9.15
C VAL A 204 -8.83 15.91 -10.59
N ARG A 205 -9.60 15.40 -11.54
CA ARG A 205 -9.46 15.74 -12.96
C ARG A 205 -10.45 16.83 -13.34
N LYS A 206 -9.93 17.93 -13.87
CA LYS A 206 -10.72 19.09 -14.32
C LYS A 206 -10.00 19.83 -15.44
N ASN A 207 -10.74 20.20 -16.50
CA ASN A 207 -10.25 21.02 -17.62
C ASN A 207 -8.90 20.55 -18.19
N ASN A 208 -8.80 19.26 -18.53
CA ASN A 208 -7.58 18.64 -19.05
C ASN A 208 -6.35 18.75 -18.11
N LYS A 209 -6.59 18.81 -16.79
CA LYS A 209 -5.54 18.84 -15.76
C LYS A 209 -5.86 17.86 -14.63
N ASN A 210 -4.83 17.18 -14.13
CA ASN A 210 -4.87 16.50 -12.84
C ASN A 210 -4.47 17.52 -11.76
N ILE A 211 -5.33 17.73 -10.77
CA ILE A 211 -5.11 18.62 -9.64
C ILE A 211 -4.82 17.74 -8.42
N VAL A 212 -3.62 17.88 -7.88
CA VAL A 212 -3.19 17.21 -6.65
C VAL A 212 -3.25 18.21 -5.51
N GLY A 213 -3.94 17.85 -4.44
CA GLY A 213 -4.11 18.71 -3.28
C GLY A 213 -4.37 17.92 -2.01
N GLN A 214 -4.57 18.66 -0.93
CA GLN A 214 -4.84 18.15 0.39
C GLN A 214 -5.98 18.91 1.04
N ILE A 215 -6.82 18.23 1.81
CA ILE A 215 -7.87 18.81 2.64
C ILE A 215 -7.62 18.49 4.11
N ASN A 216 -7.74 19.51 4.95
CA ASN A 216 -7.74 19.35 6.40
C ASN A 216 -9.18 19.27 6.90
N LEU A 217 -9.57 18.16 7.53
CA LEU A 217 -10.97 17.91 7.94
C LEU A 217 -11.43 18.68 9.19
N ILE A 218 -10.50 19.26 9.95
CA ILE A 218 -10.84 20.11 11.10
C ILE A 218 -11.24 21.50 10.61
N THR A 219 -10.41 22.09 9.76
CA THR A 219 -10.58 23.47 9.26
C THR A 219 -11.36 23.56 7.95
N ASN A 220 -11.61 22.42 7.30
CA ASN A 220 -12.13 22.29 5.94
C ASN A 220 -11.33 23.07 4.88
N LYS A 221 -10.08 23.46 5.18
CA LYS A 221 -9.23 24.19 4.23
C LYS A 221 -8.62 23.23 3.20
N ILE A 222 -8.67 23.64 1.94
CA ILE A 222 -8.04 22.93 0.82
C ILE A 222 -6.74 23.65 0.45
N LYS A 223 -5.67 22.87 0.30
CA LYS A 223 -4.38 23.32 -0.20
C LYS A 223 -4.06 22.60 -1.51
N ILE A 224 -3.80 23.36 -2.57
CA ILE A 224 -3.40 22.79 -3.86
C ILE A 224 -1.87 22.64 -3.86
N HIS A 225 -1.40 21.43 -4.19
CA HIS A 225 0.03 21.15 -4.31
C HIS A 225 0.51 21.35 -5.74
N LYS A 226 -0.17 20.74 -6.72
CA LYS A 226 0.20 20.79 -8.13
C LYS A 226 -1.02 20.79 -9.04
N ARG A 227 -0.84 21.39 -10.21
CA ARG A 227 -1.77 21.33 -11.34
C ARG A 227 -0.99 20.81 -12.52
N LEU A 228 -1.28 19.58 -12.94
CA LEU A 228 -0.53 18.84 -13.93
C LEU A 228 -1.36 18.79 -15.22
N ARG A 229 -0.83 19.31 -16.32
CA ARG A 229 -1.57 19.42 -17.59
C ARG A 229 -1.45 18.11 -18.36
N LEU A 230 -2.58 17.54 -18.75
CA LEU A 230 -2.59 16.33 -19.57
C LEU A 230 -1.99 16.62 -20.95
N ILE A 231 -1.24 15.65 -21.45
CA ILE A 231 -0.57 15.68 -22.74
C ILE A 231 -1.49 15.09 -23.82
N SER A 232 -1.11 15.19 -25.10
CA SER A 232 -1.86 14.54 -26.19
C SER A 232 -1.82 13.01 -26.04
N GLU A 233 -2.89 12.34 -26.47
CA GLU A 233 -2.96 10.87 -26.40
C GLU A 233 -1.87 10.20 -27.24
N GLU A 234 -1.51 10.76 -28.40
CA GLU A 234 -0.43 10.23 -29.25
C GLU A 234 0.94 10.13 -28.52
N ILE A 235 1.33 11.19 -27.80
CA ILE A 235 2.60 11.19 -27.05
C ILE A 235 2.47 10.28 -25.83
N LYS A 236 1.31 10.27 -25.18
CA LYS A 236 1.04 9.41 -24.03
C LYS A 236 1.15 7.94 -24.41
N GLU A 237 0.51 7.50 -25.48
CA GLU A 237 0.61 6.12 -25.98
C GLU A 237 2.05 5.75 -26.31
N THR A 238 2.79 6.63 -27.01
CA THR A 238 4.21 6.40 -27.34
C THR A 238 5.08 6.19 -26.09
N LEU A 239 4.87 6.96 -25.02
CA LEU A 239 5.64 6.83 -23.79
C LEU A 239 5.19 5.63 -22.95
N GLU A 240 3.89 5.32 -22.95
CA GLU A 240 3.31 4.20 -22.21
C GLU A 240 3.59 2.84 -22.85
N ASP A 241 3.80 2.78 -24.16
CA ASP A 241 4.20 1.60 -24.94
C ASP A 241 5.72 1.37 -24.85
N THR A 242 6.25 1.47 -23.64
CA THR A 242 7.64 1.19 -23.32
C THR A 242 7.67 0.28 -22.10
N LYS A 243 8.70 -0.56 -21.94
CA LYS A 243 8.83 -1.44 -20.77
C LYS A 243 8.73 -0.67 -19.45
N ILE A 244 9.32 0.52 -19.40
CA ILE A 244 9.27 1.40 -18.23
C ILE A 244 7.87 2.00 -18.03
N GLY A 245 7.18 2.37 -19.11
CA GLY A 245 5.80 2.84 -19.08
C GLY A 245 4.84 1.76 -18.58
N GLU A 246 4.92 0.54 -19.12
CA GLU A 246 4.15 -0.63 -18.67
C GLU A 246 4.41 -0.93 -17.18
N PHE A 247 5.69 -0.98 -16.79
CA PHE A 247 6.05 -1.16 -15.39
C PHE A 247 5.44 -0.08 -14.50
N PHE A 248 5.49 1.19 -14.91
CA PHE A 248 4.97 2.28 -14.09
C PHE A 248 3.44 2.21 -13.95
N LYS A 249 2.73 1.79 -15.01
CA LYS A 249 1.28 1.51 -14.97
C LYS A 249 0.93 0.37 -14.01
N GLU A 250 1.76 -0.68 -13.94
CA GLU A 250 1.60 -1.76 -12.96
C GLU A 250 1.95 -1.29 -11.54
N PHE A 251 2.92 -0.39 -11.41
CA PHE A 251 3.43 0.13 -10.13
C PHE A 251 2.40 1.01 -9.42
N THR A 252 1.80 1.99 -10.12
CA THR A 252 0.82 2.92 -9.54
C THR A 252 -0.46 3.01 -10.37
N PRO A 253 -1.66 3.01 -9.74
CA PRO A 253 -2.92 3.26 -10.45
C PRO A 253 -3.14 4.74 -10.81
N PHE A 254 -2.34 5.67 -10.27
CA PHE A 254 -2.53 7.11 -10.48
C PHE A 254 -1.21 7.78 -10.90
N TRP A 255 -0.91 7.72 -12.19
CA TRP A 255 0.26 8.37 -12.77
C TRP A 255 -0.10 9.63 -13.58
N HIS A 256 0.88 10.52 -13.70
CA HIS A 256 0.87 11.64 -14.62
C HIS A 256 2.13 11.58 -15.50
N ILE A 257 2.01 11.99 -16.76
CA ILE A 257 3.13 12.05 -17.70
C ILE A 257 3.35 13.51 -18.08
N ASP A 258 4.56 14.00 -17.80
CA ASP A 258 5.09 15.21 -18.42
C ASP A 258 6.11 14.79 -19.49
N TYR A 259 6.33 15.63 -20.50
CA TYR A 259 7.39 15.39 -21.47
C TYR A 259 8.10 16.68 -21.83
N ARG A 260 9.32 16.55 -22.35
CA ARG A 260 10.07 17.62 -23.00
C ARG A 260 10.75 17.05 -24.24
N ILE A 261 10.87 17.87 -25.27
CA ILE A 261 11.66 17.54 -26.45
C ILE A 261 13.01 18.25 -26.27
N VAL A 262 14.09 17.48 -26.34
CA VAL A 262 15.47 17.98 -26.28
C VAL A 262 16.19 17.38 -27.46
N ASP A 263 16.67 18.23 -28.37
CA ASP A 263 17.19 17.83 -29.68
C ASP A 263 16.16 16.95 -30.42
N ASP A 264 16.56 15.75 -30.84
CA ASP A 264 15.69 14.77 -31.50
C ASP A 264 15.13 13.71 -30.55
N LYS A 265 15.07 14.01 -29.24
CA LYS A 265 14.64 13.06 -28.22
C LYS A 265 13.40 13.54 -27.46
N ILE A 266 12.46 12.64 -27.26
CA ILE A 266 11.31 12.81 -26.37
C ILE A 266 11.70 12.26 -25.00
N VAL A 267 11.81 13.15 -24.02
CA VAL A 267 12.06 12.80 -22.63
C VAL A 267 10.73 12.81 -21.88
N GLY A 268 10.17 11.63 -21.62
CA GLY A 268 8.96 11.43 -20.83
C GLY A 268 9.27 11.22 -19.35
N VAL A 269 8.50 11.86 -18.47
CA VAL A 269 8.60 11.71 -17.01
C VAL A 269 7.25 11.29 -16.45
N PHE A 270 7.18 10.04 -16.03
CA PHE A 270 6.09 9.49 -15.25
C PHE A 270 6.22 9.89 -13.78
N THR A 271 5.11 10.26 -13.17
CA THR A 271 5.05 10.67 -11.76
C THR A 271 3.90 9.99 -11.05
N ASP A 272 4.16 9.33 -9.92
CA ASP A 272 3.13 8.80 -9.05
C ASP A 272 2.50 9.95 -8.26
N MET A 273 1.23 10.24 -8.54
CA MET A 273 0.54 11.40 -7.96
C MET A 273 0.13 11.20 -6.51
N ARG A 274 0.25 9.99 -5.94
CA ARG A 274 -0.27 9.68 -4.61
C ARG A 274 0.51 10.33 -3.45
N TYR A 275 1.82 10.38 -3.57
CA TYR A 275 2.69 10.70 -2.44
C TYR A 275 3.43 12.02 -2.65
N PHE A 276 2.81 13.12 -2.24
CA PHE A 276 3.40 14.46 -2.28
C PHE A 276 3.93 14.87 -0.90
N VAL A 277 5.25 14.84 -0.71
CA VAL A 277 5.90 15.09 0.59
C VAL A 277 7.01 16.12 0.40
N LYS A 278 7.09 17.12 1.28
CA LYS A 278 8.11 18.19 1.23
C LYS A 278 8.24 18.84 -0.16
N ASN A 279 7.11 19.21 -0.76
CA ASN A 279 7.01 19.86 -2.08
C ASN A 279 7.48 19.04 -3.30
N LYS A 280 7.59 17.71 -3.18
CA LYS A 280 7.95 16.80 -4.27
C LYS A 280 7.11 15.53 -4.25
N PHE A 281 6.97 14.90 -5.42
CA PHE A 281 6.47 13.53 -5.50
C PHE A 281 7.59 12.55 -5.16
N LEU A 282 7.23 11.38 -4.62
CA LEU A 282 8.23 10.39 -4.19
C LEU A 282 8.71 9.51 -5.34
N HIS A 283 7.83 9.04 -6.23
CA HIS A 283 8.20 8.06 -7.25
C HIS A 283 8.06 8.64 -8.65
N HIS A 284 9.11 8.45 -9.44
CA HIS A 284 9.18 8.87 -10.83
C HIS A 284 9.69 7.73 -11.71
N ALA A 285 9.38 7.78 -13.00
CA ALA A 285 10.13 7.08 -14.01
C ALA A 285 10.43 8.03 -15.17
N THR A 286 11.60 7.91 -15.77
CA THR A 286 12.01 8.68 -16.93
C THR A 286 12.23 7.72 -18.10
N VAL A 287 11.73 8.09 -19.26
CA VAL A 287 11.99 7.38 -20.51
C VAL A 287 12.52 8.36 -21.54
N ILE A 288 13.54 7.96 -22.29
CA ILE A 288 14.10 8.73 -23.40
C ILE A 288 13.84 7.92 -24.66
N VAL A 289 13.09 8.52 -25.58
CA VAL A 289 12.70 7.92 -26.85
C VAL A 289 13.23 8.80 -27.98
N ASP A 290 13.87 8.19 -28.95
CA ASP A 290 14.26 8.88 -30.18
C ASP A 290 13.02 9.25 -31.00
N LYS A 291 12.94 10.50 -31.46
CA LYS A 291 11.72 11.05 -32.05
C LYS A 291 11.41 10.46 -33.44
N GLU A 292 12.43 10.08 -34.20
CA GLU A 292 12.27 9.55 -35.56
C GLU A 292 12.06 8.04 -35.55
N SER A 293 12.97 7.31 -34.90
CA SER A 293 12.97 5.84 -34.86
C SER A 293 11.98 5.28 -33.84
N ARG A 294 11.49 6.11 -32.90
CA ARG A 294 10.68 5.71 -31.73
C ARG A 294 11.35 4.65 -30.85
N GLN A 295 12.66 4.47 -30.97
CA GLN A 295 13.41 3.52 -30.13
C GLN A 295 13.63 4.10 -28.74
N VAL A 296 13.47 3.25 -27.73
CA VAL A 296 13.78 3.60 -26.34
C VAL A 296 15.28 3.56 -26.16
N GLU A 297 15.89 4.72 -25.91
CA GLU A 297 17.32 4.80 -25.60
C GLU A 297 17.60 4.50 -24.12
N GLN A 298 16.68 4.92 -23.24
CA GLN A 298 16.87 4.75 -21.80
C GLN A 298 15.54 4.70 -21.06
N GLY A 299 15.42 3.76 -20.11
CA GLY A 299 14.34 3.68 -19.13
C GLY A 299 14.88 3.67 -17.72
N LEU A 300 14.49 4.64 -16.89
CA LEU A 300 14.92 4.77 -15.50
C LEU A 300 13.72 4.80 -14.57
N PHE A 301 13.72 3.96 -13.55
CA PHE A 301 12.83 4.13 -12.40
C PHE A 301 13.55 4.82 -11.24
N GLN A 302 12.86 5.75 -10.61
CA GLN A 302 13.42 6.66 -9.60
C GLN A 302 12.58 6.70 -8.33
N PRO A 303 12.77 5.74 -7.40
CA PRO A 303 11.99 5.67 -6.17
C PRO A 303 12.49 6.64 -5.10
N TYR A 304 11.55 7.26 -4.39
CA TYR A 304 11.72 8.23 -3.28
C TYR A 304 12.46 9.53 -3.62
N ASN A 305 13.34 9.50 -4.62
CA ASN A 305 14.15 10.61 -5.07
C ASN A 305 14.57 10.39 -6.53
N GLN A 306 14.49 11.44 -7.36
CA GLN A 306 14.94 11.42 -8.76
C GLN A 306 16.43 11.07 -8.93
N LYS A 307 17.24 11.21 -7.86
CA LYS A 307 18.65 10.81 -7.88
C LYS A 307 18.86 9.29 -7.82
N ASN A 308 17.89 8.54 -7.30
CA ASN A 308 18.00 7.09 -7.18
C ASN A 308 17.68 6.46 -8.54
N LYS A 309 18.66 6.23 -9.40
CA LYS A 309 18.42 5.73 -10.76
C LYS A 309 18.51 4.21 -10.79
N ILE A 310 17.43 3.56 -11.24
CA ILE A 310 17.36 2.11 -11.44
C ILE A 310 17.01 1.90 -12.90
N GLU A 311 17.96 1.37 -13.66
CA GLU A 311 17.78 1.12 -15.08
C GLU A 311 16.83 -0.06 -15.31
N ILE A 312 15.88 0.14 -16.23
CA ILE A 312 14.91 -0.86 -16.64
C ILE A 312 15.08 -1.00 -18.15
N THR A 313 15.78 -2.07 -18.53
CA THR A 313 16.13 -2.43 -19.92
C THR A 313 15.02 -3.21 -20.62
#